data_AF-A0A4R4QLY8-F1
#
_entry.id   AF-A0A4R4QLY8-F1
#
_cell.length_a   1.000
_cell.length_b   1.000
_cell.length_c   1.000
_cell.angle_alpha   90.00
_cell.angle_beta   90.00
_cell.angle_gamma   90.00
#
_symmetry.space_group_name_H-M   'P 1'
#
loop_
_entity.id
_entity.type
_entity.pdbx_description
1 polymer ?
#
loop_
_entity_poly.entity_id
_entity_poly.type
_entity_poly.pdbx_seq_one_letter_code
_entity_poly.pdbx_strand_id
1 'polypeptide(L)'
;MTDDGDGTHRGCADCGAYLLGALRPDTVLAFEGHLLECARCQVECEELGPAVSALTGLGPDETVEPPGPAPRAVRRGADSGPTGLD
;
A
#
# COMPACT_ATOMS: atom_id res chain seq x y z
N MET A 1 -28.94 -6.11 -19.51
CA MET A 1 -27.47 -6.19 -19.52
C MET A 1 -27.02 -4.77 -19.25
N THR A 2 -26.50 -4.54 -18.05
CA THR A 2 -26.25 -3.21 -17.49
C THR A 2 -25.10 -2.53 -18.21
N ASP A 3 -25.44 -1.53 -19.01
CA ASP A 3 -24.55 -0.56 -19.65
C ASP A 3 -24.81 0.81 -19.00
N ASP A 4 -24.44 0.94 -17.73
CA ASP A 4 -24.58 2.19 -16.98
C ASP A 4 -23.27 2.47 -16.21
N GLY A 5 -22.14 2.28 -16.90
CA GLY A 5 -20.81 2.69 -16.43
C GLY A 5 -20.42 4.03 -17.01
N ASP A 6 -21.18 5.08 -16.66
CA ASP A 6 -20.78 6.50 -16.61
C ASP A 6 -19.41 6.83 -17.22
N GLY A 7 -19.43 7.32 -18.47
CA GLY A 7 -18.28 7.81 -19.23
C GLY A 7 -17.65 9.10 -18.71
N THR A 8 -17.55 9.27 -17.39
CA THR A 8 -16.96 10.45 -16.75
C THR A 8 -15.83 10.09 -15.78
N HIS A 9 -15.00 9.08 -16.11
CA HIS A 9 -13.66 8.98 -15.54
C HIS A 9 -12.82 10.14 -16.08
N ARG A 10 -12.89 11.25 -15.37
CA ARG A 10 -12.25 12.51 -15.71
C ARG A 10 -10.74 12.43 -15.46
N GLY A 11 -10.05 11.59 -16.24
CA GLY A 11 -8.62 11.53 -16.55
C GLY A 11 -7.61 11.33 -15.42
N CYS A 12 -7.81 11.95 -14.26
CA CYS A 12 -6.77 12.12 -13.26
C CYS A 12 -6.83 11.13 -12.09
N ALA A 13 -7.84 10.26 -12.02
CA ALA A 13 -8.02 9.36 -10.88
C ALA A 13 -7.51 7.93 -11.14
N ASP A 14 -6.90 7.68 -12.31
CA ASP A 14 -6.65 6.32 -12.80
C ASP A 14 -5.17 5.90 -12.78
N CYS A 15 -4.25 6.76 -12.33
CA CYS A 15 -2.79 6.48 -12.29
C CYS A 15 -2.45 5.18 -11.54
N GLY A 16 -3.01 4.99 -10.35
CA GLY A 16 -2.77 3.77 -9.55
C GLY A 16 -3.32 2.51 -10.22
N ALA A 17 -4.54 2.58 -10.76
CA ALA A 17 -5.17 1.46 -11.45
C ALA A 17 -4.44 1.11 -12.75
N TYR A 18 -3.97 2.12 -13.48
CA TYR A 18 -3.15 1.95 -14.68
C TYR A 18 -1.83 1.23 -14.36
N LEU A 19 -1.07 1.72 -13.38
CA LEU A 19 0.22 1.14 -12.99
C LEU A 19 0.08 -0.30 -12.46
N LEU A 20 -1.02 -0.62 -11.78
CA LEU A 20 -1.33 -1.96 -11.31
C LEU A 20 -1.86 -2.90 -12.41
N GLY A 21 -2.09 -2.40 -13.64
CA GLY A 21 -2.70 -3.16 -14.72
C GLY A 21 -4.17 -3.53 -14.47
N ALA A 22 -4.87 -2.78 -13.62
CA ALA A 22 -6.25 -3.03 -13.20
C ALA A 22 -7.31 -2.35 -14.09
N LEU A 23 -6.89 -1.54 -15.07
CA LEU A 23 -7.79 -0.92 -16.03
C LEU A 23 -8.29 -1.94 -17.07
N ARG A 24 -9.52 -1.73 -17.54
CA ARG A 24 -10.04 -2.46 -18.71
C ARG A 24 -9.27 -2.03 -19.97
N PRO A 25 -9.14 -2.89 -20.99
CA PRO A 25 -8.34 -2.58 -22.18
C PRO A 25 -8.77 -1.31 -22.94
N ASP A 26 -10.07 -1.04 -23.02
CA ASP A 26 -10.63 0.17 -23.61
C ASP A 26 -10.27 1.43 -22.81
N THR A 27 -10.18 1.29 -21.49
CA THR A 27 -9.86 2.36 -20.54
C THR A 27 -8.36 2.66 -20.51
N VAL A 28 -7.50 1.66 -20.76
CA VAL A 28 -6.05 1.85 -20.90
C VAL A 28 -5.75 2.83 -22.04
N LEU A 29 -6.32 2.60 -23.22
CA LEU A 29 -6.07 3.45 -24.39
C LEU A 29 -6.54 4.90 -24.16
N ALA A 30 -7.70 5.08 -23.51
CA ALA A 30 -8.20 6.40 -23.17
C ALA A 30 -7.29 7.12 -22.15
N PHE A 31 -6.80 6.39 -21.15
CA PHE A 31 -5.90 6.93 -20.13
C PHE A 31 -4.52 7.27 -20.71
N GLU A 32 -3.95 6.42 -21.57
CA GLU A 32 -2.69 6.68 -22.28
C GLU A 32 -2.80 7.96 -23.14
N GLY A 33 -3.91 8.13 -23.85
CA GLY A 33 -4.19 9.37 -24.58
C GLY A 33 -4.20 10.60 -23.68
N HIS A 34 -4.84 10.52 -22.51
CA HIS A 34 -4.84 11.59 -21.51
C HIS A 34 -3.44 11.84 -20.92
N LEU A 35 -2.66 10.78 -20.66
CA LEU A 35 -1.35 10.83 -20.04
C LEU A 35 -0.33 11.60 -20.90
N LEU A 36 -0.45 11.52 -22.22
CA LEU A 36 0.41 12.28 -23.15
C LEU A 36 0.28 13.80 -22.99
N GLU A 37 -0.89 14.28 -22.55
CA GLU A 37 -1.22 15.71 -22.50
C GLU A 37 -1.32 16.27 -21.07
N CYS A 38 -1.36 15.40 -20.05
CA CYS A 38 -1.56 15.81 -18.67
C CYS A 38 -0.29 15.68 -17.81
N ALA A 39 0.43 16.78 -17.63
CA ALA A 39 1.62 16.85 -16.78
C ALA A 39 1.36 16.41 -15.33
N ARG A 40 0.15 16.65 -14.79
CA ARG A 40 -0.21 16.19 -13.44
C ARG A 40 -0.22 14.66 -13.37
N CYS A 41 -0.83 13.98 -14.33
CA CYS A 41 -0.90 12.52 -14.35
C CYS A 41 0.46 11.88 -14.64
N GLN A 42 1.32 12.56 -15.41
CA GLN A 42 2.71 12.16 -15.60
C GLN A 42 3.45 12.15 -14.25
N VAL A 43 3.40 13.27 -13.52
CA VAL A 43 4.02 13.38 -12.18
C VAL A 43 3.43 12.36 -11.21
N GLU A 44 2.12 12.19 -11.18
CA GLU A 44 1.47 11.22 -10.28
C GLU A 44 1.87 9.78 -10.60
N CYS A 45 1.99 9.41 -11.88
CA CYS A 45 2.52 8.10 -12.28
C CYS A 45 3.98 7.91 -11.86
N GLU A 46 4.82 8.95 -11.98
CA GLU A 46 6.21 8.93 -11.53
C GLU A 46 6.32 8.77 -10.00
N GLU A 47 5.46 9.46 -9.24
CA GLU A 47 5.41 9.38 -7.78
C GLU A 47 4.93 8.01 -7.28
N LEU A 48 3.93 7.42 -7.95
CA LEU A 48 3.36 6.12 -7.57
C LEU A 48 4.20 4.93 -8.05
N GLY A 49 4.95 5.08 -9.15
CA GLY A 49 5.74 4.03 -9.78
C GLY A 49 6.62 3.21 -8.83
N PRO A 50 7.43 3.84 -7.95
CA PRO A 50 8.24 3.14 -6.96
C PRO A 50 7.41 2.29 -5.98
N ALA A 51 6.28 2.80 -5.50
CA ALA A 51 5.42 2.08 -4.57
C ALA A 51 4.77 0.86 -5.24
N VAL A 52 4.27 1.02 -6.47
CA VAL A 52 3.72 -0.09 -7.25
C VAL A 52 4.79 -1.14 -7.57
N SER A 53 6.01 -0.71 -7.91
CA SER A 53 7.14 -1.62 -8.16
C SER A 53 7.54 -2.42 -6.91
N ALA A 54 7.49 -1.80 -5.74
CA ALA A 54 7.73 -2.49 -4.47
C ALA A 54 6.65 -3.56 -4.19
N LEU A 55 5.38 -3.24 -4.51
CA LEU A 55 4.26 -4.18 -4.32
C LEU A 55 4.30 -5.36 -5.29
N THR A 56 4.67 -5.15 -6.56
CA THR A 56 4.75 -6.24 -7.55
C THR A 56 5.91 -7.20 -7.28
N GLY A 57 6.91 -6.78 -6.50
CA GLY A 57 7.98 -7.66 -6.02
C GLY A 57 7.57 -8.61 -4.90
N LEU A 58 6.44 -8.35 -4.21
CA LEU A 58 5.92 -9.21 -3.15
C LEU A 58 5.17 -10.38 -3.78
N GLY A 59 5.81 -11.55 -3.78
CA GLY A 59 5.15 -12.79 -4.19
C GLY A 59 4.02 -13.15 -3.20
N PRO A 60 2.95 -13.84 -3.65
CA PRO A 60 1.87 -14.29 -2.75
C PRO A 60 2.36 -15.26 -1.66
N ASP A 61 3.57 -15.81 -1.80
CA ASP A 61 4.19 -16.77 -0.90
C ASP A 61 5.32 -16.15 -0.05
N GLU A 62 5.52 -14.83 -0.14
CA GLU A 62 6.51 -14.13 0.67
C GLU A 62 6.04 -14.05 2.12
N THR A 63 6.29 -15.14 2.85
CA THR A 63 5.96 -15.27 4.27
C THR A 63 6.89 -14.35 5.05
N VAL A 64 6.41 -13.15 5.38
CA VAL A 64 7.06 -12.30 6.37
C VAL A 64 6.87 -12.98 7.73
N GLU A 65 7.91 -13.63 8.23
CA GLU A 65 7.89 -14.17 9.59
C GLU A 65 7.75 -12.98 10.57
N PRO A 66 6.67 -12.93 11.38
CA PRO A 66 6.50 -11.84 12.32
C PRO A 66 7.68 -11.83 13.30
N PRO A 67 8.14 -10.65 13.76
CA PRO A 67 9.20 -10.58 14.74
C PRO A 67 8.82 -11.42 15.96
N GLY A 68 9.69 -12.37 16.32
CA GLY A 68 9.46 -13.29 17.43
C GLY A 68 9.11 -12.56 18.73
N PRO A 69 8.45 -13.24 19.67
CA PRO A 69 7.96 -12.62 20.90
C PRO A 69 9.13 -11.94 21.64
N ALA A 70 8.96 -10.64 21.93
CA ALA A 70 9.92 -9.90 22.72
C ALA A 70 10.18 -10.62 24.06
N PRO A 71 11.44 -10.68 24.53
CA PRO A 71 11.74 -11.31 25.81
C PRO A 71 10.93 -10.62 26.91
N ARG A 72 10.16 -11.41 27.66
CA ARG A 72 9.37 -10.90 28.79
C ARG A 72 10.32 -10.25 29.77
N ALA A 73 10.17 -8.95 29.98
CA ALA A 73 10.91 -8.22 31.01
C ALA A 73 10.56 -8.83 32.37
N VAL A 74 11.49 -9.62 32.93
CA VAL A 74 11.39 -10.11 34.30
C VAL A 74 11.46 -8.89 35.21
N ARG A 75 10.33 -8.54 35.83
CA ARG A 75 10.30 -7.58 36.92
C ARG A 75 11.14 -8.18 38.05
N ARG A 76 12.33 -7.62 38.29
CA ARG A 76 13.16 -7.97 39.46
C ARG A 76 12.35 -7.58 40.70
N GLY A 77 11.80 -8.57 41.39
CA GLY A 77 11.07 -8.37 42.64
C GLY A 77 11.95 -7.65 43.64
N ALA A 78 11.56 -6.42 43.98
CA ALA A 78 12.01 -5.75 45.18
C ALA A 78 11.07 -6.17 46.30
N ASP A 79 11.42 -7.25 46.98
CA ASP A 79 10.92 -7.54 48.32
C ASP A 79 12.13 -7.97 49.16
N SER A 80 12.67 -6.99 49.86
CA SER A 80 13.52 -7.21 51.02
C SER A 80 12.85 -6.51 52.19
N GLY A 81 11.85 -7.18 52.78
CA GLY A 81 11.64 -7.35 54.22
C GLY A 81 11.16 -6.15 55.06
N PRO A 82 10.13 -6.34 55.90
CA PRO A 82 10.02 -5.57 57.13
C PRO A 82 10.74 -6.31 58.27
N THR A 83 11.91 -5.83 58.68
CA THR A 83 12.36 -6.04 60.07
C THR A 83 11.59 -5.08 60.96
N GLY A 84 10.42 -5.54 61.42
CA GLY A 84 9.69 -4.92 62.52
C GLY A 84 10.30 -5.34 63.86
N LEU A 85 10.48 -4.34 64.73
CA LEU A 85 10.90 -4.44 66.13
C LEU A 85 9.80 -5.08 67.00
N ASP A 86 10.17 -6.04 67.85
CA ASP A 86 10.12 -5.99 69.33
C ASP A 86 10.72 -7.28 69.92
#